data_AF-A0A8T3LHP5-F1
#
_entry.id   AF-A0A8T3LHP5-F1
#
_cell.length_a   1.000
_cell.length_b   1.000
_cell.length_c   1.000
_cell.angle_alpha   90.00
_cell.angle_beta   90.00
_cell.angle_gamma   90.00
#
_symmetry.space_group_name_H-M   'P 1'
#
loop_
_entity.id
_entity.type
_entity.pdbx_description
1 polymer ?
#
loop_
_entity_poly.entity_id
_entity_poly.type
_entity_poly.pdbx_seq_one_letter_code
_entity_poly.pdbx_strand_id
1 'polypeptide(L)'
;MSKLPTGVEIRGRYIRIWFMFRGKRCRETLKGWEITNSNIKKAGNLRALIVHEINSGEFEYLRRFPQSSTGAKMVTTRVIKTFGELCDIWTKIKETELTTNTMKKTKSQLKTLRIIICESTPISHIRYSDILNYRNELLHGETLYLDNPRSNKKGRTVRTVDNYIALLCSLLRFAYQSGFISTKPFEGVKKLQRNRIKPDPLSKTEFNALMESEKGQSQNLWKFAVYSGLRHGELAALAWEDVDLEKGIVNVRRNLTILD
;
A
#
# COMPACT_ATOMS: atom_id res chain seq x y z
N MET A 1 -41.16 -41.73 3.52
CA MET A 1 -40.67 -40.33 3.39
C MET A 1 -40.22 -40.12 1.95
N SER A 2 -40.70 -39.07 1.28
CA SER A 2 -40.29 -38.74 -0.08
C SER A 2 -38.76 -38.54 -0.15
N LYS A 3 -38.13 -39.08 -1.20
CA LYS A 3 -36.69 -38.98 -1.40
C LYS A 3 -36.32 -37.50 -1.57
N LEU A 4 -35.43 -36.99 -0.72
CA LEU A 4 -34.96 -35.61 -0.82
C LEU A 4 -34.19 -35.40 -2.14
N PRO A 5 -34.31 -34.23 -2.79
CA PRO A 5 -33.53 -33.92 -3.98
C PRO A 5 -32.02 -34.00 -3.72
N THR A 6 -31.25 -34.36 -4.74
CA THR A 6 -29.79 -34.50 -4.66
C THR A 6 -29.15 -33.21 -4.13
N GLY A 7 -28.38 -33.33 -3.06
CA GLY A 7 -27.69 -32.19 -2.46
C GLY A 7 -28.52 -31.40 -1.44
N VAL A 8 -29.76 -31.82 -1.11
CA VAL A 8 -30.60 -31.19 -0.09
C VAL A 8 -30.59 -32.03 1.20
N GLU A 9 -30.31 -31.38 2.32
CA GLU A 9 -30.28 -31.96 3.67
C GLU A 9 -31.22 -31.16 4.59
N ILE A 10 -31.88 -31.85 5.52
CA ILE A 10 -32.63 -31.20 6.60
C ILE A 10 -31.78 -31.26 7.87
N ARG A 11 -31.48 -30.11 8.47
CA ARG A 11 -30.71 -30.00 9.72
C ARG A 11 -31.52 -29.27 10.77
N GLY A 12 -32.15 -30.02 11.67
CA GLY A 12 -33.06 -29.46 12.67
C GLY A 12 -34.24 -28.79 11.98
N ARG A 13 -34.42 -27.48 12.20
CA ARG A 13 -35.49 -26.67 11.59
C ARG A 13 -35.13 -26.00 10.26
N TYR A 14 -33.95 -26.30 9.71
CA TYR A 14 -33.42 -25.61 8.54
C TYR A 14 -33.18 -26.54 7.36
N ILE A 15 -33.40 -26.02 6.15
CA ILE A 15 -32.98 -26.65 4.91
C ILE A 15 -31.53 -26.25 4.61
N ARG A 16 -30.70 -27.23 4.27
CA ARG A 16 -29.32 -27.06 3.88
C ARG A 16 -29.11 -27.64 2.49
N ILE A 17 -28.24 -27.01 1.71
CA ILE A 17 -27.76 -27.56 0.45
C ILE A 17 -26.26 -27.82 0.52
N TRP A 18 -25.81 -28.84 -0.20
CA TRP A 18 -24.40 -29.10 -0.42
C TRP A 18 -24.07 -29.23 -1.90
N PHE A 19 -22.90 -28.73 -2.26
CA PHE A 19 -22.35 -28.79 -3.61
C PHE A 19 -20.82 -28.83 -3.53
N MET A 20 -20.17 -29.23 -4.63
CA MET A 20 -18.72 -29.20 -4.75
C MET A 20 -18.30 -27.88 -5.38
N PHE A 21 -17.36 -27.19 -4.77
CA PHE A 21 -16.75 -25.99 -5.33
C PHE A 21 -15.23 -26.05 -5.13
N ARG A 22 -14.45 -25.92 -6.21
CA ARG A 22 -12.98 -26.03 -6.19
C ARG A 22 -12.47 -27.28 -5.46
N GLY A 23 -13.09 -28.43 -5.74
CA GLY A 23 -12.72 -29.72 -5.13
C GLY A 23 -13.11 -29.90 -3.65
N LYS A 24 -13.74 -28.90 -3.02
CA LYS A 24 -14.18 -28.98 -1.61
C LYS A 24 -15.70 -29.02 -1.51
N ARG A 25 -16.21 -29.87 -0.60
CA ARG A 25 -17.65 -29.95 -0.31
C ARG A 25 -18.08 -28.75 0.53
N CYS A 26 -18.91 -27.91 -0.07
CA CYS A 26 -19.48 -26.72 0.56
C CYS A 26 -20.90 -27.01 1.05
N ARG A 27 -21.26 -26.49 2.23
CA ARG A 27 -22.58 -26.69 2.84
C ARG A 27 -23.15 -25.33 3.26
N GLU A 28 -24.32 -24.98 2.70
CA GLU A 28 -25.01 -23.72 2.96
C GLU A 28 -26.38 -23.94 3.56
N THR A 29 -26.68 -23.25 4.65
CA THR A 29 -28.01 -23.27 5.27
C THR A 29 -28.86 -22.15 4.65
N LEU A 30 -30.03 -22.50 4.11
CA LEU A 30 -30.97 -21.53 3.53
C LEU A 30 -31.78 -20.86 4.64
N LYS A 31 -31.33 -19.67 5.09
CA LYS A 31 -32.01 -18.90 6.13
C LYS A 31 -33.39 -18.42 5.64
N GLY A 32 -34.41 -18.54 6.48
CA GLY A 32 -35.79 -18.12 6.18
C GLY A 32 -36.62 -19.14 5.39
N TRP A 33 -36.10 -20.36 5.16
CA TRP A 33 -36.81 -21.41 4.42
C TRP A 33 -37.35 -22.45 5.40
N GLU A 34 -38.68 -22.50 5.54
CA GLU A 34 -39.38 -23.52 6.31
C GLU A 34 -39.34 -24.89 5.62
N ILE A 35 -39.45 -25.96 6.41
CA ILE A 35 -39.44 -27.34 5.92
C ILE A 35 -40.81 -27.67 5.30
N THR A 36 -41.00 -27.27 4.04
CA THR A 36 -42.18 -27.62 3.24
C THR A 36 -41.74 -28.35 1.96
N ASN A 37 -42.58 -29.22 1.42
CA ASN A 37 -42.29 -29.95 0.18
C ASN A 37 -41.98 -29.00 -0.99
N SER A 38 -42.62 -27.82 -1.03
CA SER A 38 -42.34 -26.76 -2.01
C SER A 38 -40.93 -26.17 -1.85
N ASN A 39 -40.54 -25.83 -0.61
CA ASN A 39 -39.22 -25.28 -0.33
C ASN A 39 -38.11 -26.32 -0.54
N ILE A 40 -38.36 -27.61 -0.27
CA ILE A 40 -37.43 -28.70 -0.55
C ILE A 40 -37.18 -28.81 -2.07
N LYS A 41 -38.25 -28.75 -2.89
CA LYS A 41 -38.13 -28.76 -4.35
C LYS A 41 -37.37 -27.53 -4.87
N LYS A 42 -37.69 -26.34 -4.35
CA LYS A 42 -36.98 -25.09 -4.68
C LYS A 42 -35.49 -25.15 -4.30
N ALA A 43 -35.15 -25.76 -3.16
CA ALA A 43 -33.77 -25.92 -2.71
C ALA A 43 -32.98 -26.85 -3.65
N GLY A 44 -33.62 -27.92 -4.14
CA GLY A 44 -33.07 -28.80 -5.17
C GLY A 44 -32.77 -28.04 -6.47
N ASN A 45 -33.72 -27.23 -6.94
CA ASN A 45 -33.54 -26.41 -8.14
C ASN A 45 -32.43 -25.36 -7.97
N LEU A 46 -32.37 -24.70 -6.81
CA LEU A 46 -31.30 -23.75 -6.49
C LEU A 46 -29.93 -24.42 -6.52
N ARG A 47 -29.80 -25.62 -5.93
CA ARG A 47 -28.57 -26.39 -5.97
C ARG A 47 -28.20 -26.78 -7.40
N ALA A 48 -29.17 -27.18 -8.22
CA ALA A 48 -28.93 -27.50 -9.63
C ALA A 48 -28.42 -26.28 -10.41
N LEU A 49 -29.01 -25.10 -10.19
CA LEU A 49 -28.56 -23.84 -10.77
C LEU A 49 -27.13 -23.48 -10.34
N ILE A 50 -26.80 -23.65 -9.05
CA ILE A 50 -25.45 -23.40 -8.55
C ILE A 50 -24.43 -24.34 -9.20
N VAL A 51 -24.76 -25.63 -9.34
CA VAL A 51 -23.87 -26.58 -10.01
C VAL A 51 -23.67 -26.21 -11.49
N HIS A 52 -24.73 -25.73 -12.16
CA HIS A 52 -24.63 -25.22 -13.52
C HIS A 52 -23.70 -24.00 -13.61
N GLU A 53 -23.88 -23.00 -12.75
CA GLU A 53 -23.01 -21.81 -12.69
C GLU A 53 -21.55 -22.16 -12.38
N ILE A 54 -21.31 -23.18 -11.56
CA ILE A 54 -19.96 -23.65 -11.25
C ILE A 54 -19.32 -24.28 -12.51
N ASN A 55 -20.09 -25.08 -13.24
CA ASN A 55 -19.63 -25.73 -14.46
C ASN A 55 -19.41 -24.73 -15.61
N SER A 56 -20.20 -23.65 -15.68
CA SER A 56 -20.01 -22.56 -16.66
C SER A 56 -18.89 -21.59 -16.27
N GLY A 57 -18.38 -21.66 -15.03
CA GLY A 57 -17.34 -20.77 -14.52
C GLY A 57 -17.85 -19.40 -14.04
N GLU A 58 -19.16 -19.18 -14.04
CA GLU A 58 -19.80 -17.91 -13.66
C GLU A 58 -20.16 -17.83 -12.17
N PHE A 59 -19.95 -18.92 -11.41
CA PHE A 59 -20.36 -18.98 -10.02
C PHE A 59 -19.51 -18.08 -9.10
N GLU A 60 -20.10 -16.96 -8.70
CA GLU A 60 -19.59 -16.09 -7.64
C GLU A 60 -20.16 -16.48 -6.26
N TYR A 61 -19.37 -17.22 -5.46
CA TYR A 61 -19.82 -17.76 -4.17
C TYR A 61 -20.41 -16.69 -3.24
N LEU A 62 -19.67 -15.59 -3.00
CA LEU A 62 -20.10 -14.54 -2.06
C LEU A 62 -21.26 -13.69 -2.60
N ARG A 63 -21.44 -13.62 -3.93
CA ARG A 63 -22.62 -12.98 -4.52
C ARG A 63 -23.87 -13.81 -4.24
N ARG A 64 -23.77 -15.14 -4.33
CA ARG A 64 -24.87 -16.06 -4.06
C ARG A 64 -25.16 -16.20 -2.55
N PHE A 65 -24.11 -16.24 -1.73
CA PHE A 65 -24.20 -16.39 -0.28
C PHE A 65 -23.39 -15.31 0.47
N PRO A 66 -23.89 -14.07 0.55
CA PRO A 66 -23.15 -12.93 1.11
C PRO A 66 -22.71 -13.10 2.57
N GLN A 67 -23.44 -13.91 3.34
CA GLN A 67 -23.18 -14.14 4.77
C GLN A 67 -22.55 -15.52 5.07
N SER A 68 -22.04 -16.23 4.06
CA SER A 68 -21.47 -17.56 4.27
C SER A 68 -20.05 -17.51 4.82
N SER A 69 -19.83 -18.17 5.96
CA SER A 69 -18.48 -18.40 6.49
C SER A 69 -17.68 -19.41 5.65
N THR A 70 -18.36 -20.36 4.99
CA THR A 70 -17.73 -21.30 4.06
C THR A 70 -17.25 -20.56 2.81
N GLY A 71 -18.07 -19.67 2.26
CA GLY A 71 -17.73 -18.81 1.13
C GLY A 71 -16.50 -17.94 1.42
N ALA A 72 -16.47 -17.31 2.59
CA ALA A 72 -15.32 -16.51 3.03
C ALA A 72 -14.00 -17.31 3.09
N LYS A 73 -14.05 -18.61 3.40
CA LYS A 73 -12.88 -19.50 3.45
C LYS A 73 -12.47 -20.06 2.08
N MET A 74 -13.39 -20.11 1.11
CA MET A 74 -13.17 -20.70 -0.22
C MET A 74 -12.69 -19.68 -1.27
N VAL A 75 -12.91 -18.40 -1.00
CA VAL A 75 -12.44 -17.31 -1.85
C VAL A 75 -10.95 -17.07 -1.57
N THR A 76 -10.12 -17.29 -2.59
CA THR A 76 -8.69 -16.94 -2.60
C THR A 76 -8.46 -15.44 -2.79
N THR A 77 -9.43 -14.75 -3.40
CA THR A 77 -9.36 -13.34 -3.79
C THR A 77 -9.93 -12.44 -2.69
N ARG A 78 -9.09 -11.69 -2.00
CA ARG A 78 -9.59 -10.74 -0.96
C ARG A 78 -10.36 -9.61 -1.62
N VAL A 79 -11.56 -9.33 -1.14
CA VAL A 79 -12.32 -8.11 -1.50
C VAL A 79 -11.94 -7.05 -0.49
N ILE A 80 -11.29 -6.00 -0.96
CA ILE A 80 -10.85 -4.88 -0.13
C ILE A 80 -11.86 -3.77 -0.22
N LYS A 81 -12.30 -3.28 0.93
CA LYS A 81 -13.37 -2.27 1.00
C LYS A 81 -12.89 -0.96 1.61
N THR A 82 -11.94 -1.02 2.52
CA THR A 82 -11.51 0.16 3.29
C THR A 82 -10.10 0.61 2.91
N PHE A 83 -9.81 1.88 3.19
CA PHE A 83 -8.51 2.47 2.91
C PHE A 83 -7.40 1.83 3.76
N GLY A 84 -7.70 1.47 5.01
CA GLY A 84 -6.77 0.75 5.89
C GLY A 84 -6.35 -0.60 5.31
N GLU A 85 -7.32 -1.42 4.91
CA GLU A 85 -7.05 -2.73 4.29
C GLU A 85 -6.22 -2.62 3.01
N LEU A 86 -6.50 -1.61 2.18
CA LEU A 86 -5.75 -1.32 0.95
C LEU A 86 -4.28 -1.03 1.26
N CYS A 87 -4.04 -0.18 2.25
CA CYS A 87 -2.69 0.18 2.67
C CYS A 87 -1.91 -1.04 3.22
N ASP A 88 -2.56 -1.95 3.96
CA ASP A 88 -1.90 -3.14 4.51
C ASP A 88 -1.45 -4.11 3.41
N ILE A 89 -2.33 -4.37 2.44
CA ILE A 89 -2.00 -5.26 1.33
C ILE A 89 -0.94 -4.65 0.43
N TRP A 90 -1.07 -3.36 0.10
CA TRP A 90 -0.07 -2.68 -0.71
C TRP A 90 1.31 -2.70 -0.03
N THR A 91 1.36 -2.47 1.29
CA THR A 91 2.61 -2.53 2.06
C THR A 91 3.21 -3.92 2.02
N LYS A 92 2.42 -4.96 2.28
CA LYS A 92 2.90 -6.35 2.28
C LYS A 92 3.46 -6.77 0.93
N ILE A 93 2.85 -6.33 -0.17
CA ILE A 93 3.34 -6.61 -1.53
C ILE A 93 4.62 -5.82 -1.82
N LYS A 94 4.66 -4.54 -1.45
CA LYS A 94 5.81 -3.68 -1.75
C LYS A 94 7.01 -3.87 -0.85
N GLU A 95 6.84 -4.48 0.32
CA GLU A 95 7.93 -4.80 1.24
C GLU A 95 8.99 -5.70 0.61
N THR A 96 8.61 -6.60 -0.29
CA THR A 96 9.55 -7.46 -1.02
C THR A 96 10.23 -6.77 -2.20
N GLU A 97 9.65 -5.68 -2.71
CA GLU A 97 10.15 -4.99 -3.91
C GLU A 97 11.04 -3.77 -3.57
N LEU A 98 10.89 -3.20 -2.37
CA LEU A 98 11.51 -1.92 -2.02
C LEU A 98 12.66 -2.08 -1.02
N THR A 99 13.66 -1.20 -1.15
CA THR A 99 14.74 -1.12 -0.17
C THR A 99 14.21 -0.72 1.21
N THR A 100 14.90 -1.12 2.28
CA THR A 100 14.52 -0.86 3.69
C THR A 100 14.24 0.62 3.94
N ASN A 101 15.14 1.50 3.48
CA ASN A 101 14.97 2.95 3.61
C ASN A 101 13.74 3.51 2.88
N THR A 102 13.50 3.04 1.65
CA THR A 102 12.29 3.44 0.91
C THR A 102 11.05 2.98 1.67
N MET A 103 11.06 1.75 2.18
CA MET A 103 9.95 1.18 2.93
C MET A 103 9.68 1.91 4.23
N LYS A 104 10.72 2.28 5.00
CA LYS A 104 10.60 3.08 6.23
C LYS A 104 9.92 4.42 5.95
N LYS A 105 10.37 5.11 4.90
CA LYS A 105 9.74 6.37 4.45
C LYS A 105 8.29 6.16 4.02
N THR A 106 8.02 5.13 3.22
CA THR A 106 6.67 4.84 2.74
C THR A 106 5.73 4.47 3.89
N LYS A 107 6.14 3.64 4.85
CA LYS A 107 5.37 3.32 6.06
C LYS A 107 5.02 4.58 6.86
N SER A 108 5.99 5.49 7.04
CA SER A 108 5.74 6.79 7.67
C SER A 108 4.70 7.61 6.91
N GLN A 109 4.78 7.63 5.57
CA GLN A 109 3.79 8.34 4.76
C GLN A 109 2.38 7.72 4.86
N LEU A 110 2.29 6.39 4.82
CA LEU A 110 1.03 5.65 4.96
C LEU A 110 0.36 5.90 6.32
N LYS A 111 1.15 5.97 7.40
CA LYS A 111 0.64 6.32 8.74
C LYS A 111 -0.05 7.68 8.74
N THR A 112 0.55 8.70 8.13
CA THR A 112 -0.10 10.02 8.01
C THR A 112 -1.35 9.97 7.14
N LEU A 113 -1.32 9.27 5.99
CA LEU A 113 -2.47 9.17 5.09
C LEU A 113 -3.65 8.46 5.76
N ARG A 114 -3.39 7.40 6.53
CA ARG A 114 -4.41 6.68 7.31
C ARG A 114 -5.12 7.58 8.32
N ILE A 115 -4.40 8.53 8.92
CA ILE A 115 -4.99 9.49 9.85
C ILE A 115 -5.86 10.50 9.10
N ILE A 116 -5.38 11.07 8.00
CA ILE A 116 -6.09 12.11 7.23
C ILE A 116 -7.34 11.54 6.54
N ILE A 117 -7.23 10.35 5.95
CA ILE A 117 -8.32 9.73 5.17
C ILE A 117 -9.26 8.94 6.08
N CYS A 118 -8.82 8.55 7.28
CA CYS A 118 -9.43 7.54 8.15
C CYS A 118 -9.35 6.12 7.56
N GLU A 119 -9.01 5.15 8.41
CA GLU A 119 -8.83 3.75 7.98
C GLU A 119 -10.14 3.09 7.52
N SER A 120 -11.27 3.50 8.11
CA SER A 120 -12.59 2.94 7.82
C SER A 120 -13.22 3.49 6.53
N THR A 121 -12.61 4.49 5.89
CA THR A 121 -13.15 5.13 4.69
C THR A 121 -13.26 4.11 3.55
N PRO A 122 -14.45 3.95 2.94
CA PRO A 122 -14.62 3.09 1.79
C PRO A 122 -13.84 3.61 0.58
N ILE A 123 -12.98 2.78 -0.01
CA ILE A 123 -12.15 3.19 -1.15
C ILE A 123 -12.98 3.54 -2.39
N SER A 124 -14.18 2.97 -2.51
CA SER A 124 -15.15 3.26 -3.57
C SER A 124 -15.76 4.67 -3.48
N HIS A 125 -15.73 5.28 -2.28
CA HIS A 125 -16.26 6.62 -2.05
C HIS A 125 -15.24 7.72 -2.34
N ILE A 126 -13.94 7.41 -2.35
CA ILE A 126 -12.90 8.41 -2.61
C ILE A 126 -13.05 8.96 -4.04
N ARG A 127 -13.39 10.24 -4.15
CA ARG A 127 -13.49 10.99 -5.40
C ARG A 127 -12.26 11.87 -5.65
N TYR A 128 -12.20 12.44 -6.84
CA TYR A 128 -11.17 13.41 -7.21
C TYR A 128 -11.15 14.63 -6.26
N SER A 129 -12.32 15.15 -5.86
CA SER A 129 -12.46 16.25 -4.90
C SER A 129 -11.83 15.93 -3.55
N ASP A 130 -11.97 14.68 -3.08
CA ASP A 130 -11.43 14.26 -1.79
C ASP A 130 -9.91 14.24 -1.82
N ILE A 131 -9.30 13.80 -2.92
CA ILE A 131 -7.84 13.85 -3.10
C ILE A 131 -7.32 15.29 -3.04
N LEU A 132 -8.06 16.26 -3.60
CA LEU A 132 -7.70 17.68 -3.50
C LEU A 132 -7.90 18.22 -2.08
N ASN A 133 -8.93 17.79 -1.37
CA ASN A 133 -9.14 18.14 0.03
C ASN A 133 -8.02 17.59 0.92
N TYR A 134 -7.63 16.32 0.74
CA TYR A 134 -6.49 15.72 1.47
C TYR A 134 -5.17 16.44 1.15
N ARG A 135 -5.00 16.91 -0.09
CA ARG A 135 -3.85 17.75 -0.46
C ARG A 135 -3.85 19.07 0.30
N ASN A 136 -5.00 19.75 0.39
CA ASN A 136 -5.13 21.01 1.14
C ASN A 136 -4.87 20.79 2.63
N GLU A 137 -5.37 19.69 3.20
CA GLU A 137 -5.09 19.30 4.57
C GLU A 137 -3.59 19.04 4.80
N LEU A 138 -2.93 18.37 3.87
CA LEU A 138 -1.48 18.17 3.94
C LEU A 138 -0.69 19.49 3.84
N LEU A 139 -1.17 20.45 3.04
CA LEU A 139 -0.54 21.77 2.84
C LEU A 139 -0.69 22.68 4.06
N HIS A 140 -1.87 22.72 4.66
CA HIS A 140 -2.25 23.75 5.64
C HIS A 140 -2.53 23.21 7.04
N GLY A 141 -2.87 21.93 7.15
CA GLY A 141 -3.11 21.24 8.41
C GLY A 141 -1.82 20.95 9.17
N GLU A 142 -1.97 20.47 10.39
CA GLU A 142 -0.83 20.19 11.26
C GLU A 142 -0.10 18.90 10.85
N THR A 143 1.21 18.86 11.12
CA THR A 143 1.95 17.60 11.06
C THR A 143 1.66 16.77 12.31
N LEU A 144 1.71 15.45 12.16
CA LEU A 144 1.40 14.49 13.22
C LEU A 144 2.54 13.49 13.38
N TYR A 145 3.56 13.90 14.10
CA TYR A 145 4.66 13.06 14.57
C TYR A 145 4.35 12.59 15.99
N LEU A 146 3.89 11.34 16.12
CA LEU A 146 3.56 10.75 17.41
C LEU A 146 4.80 10.57 18.30
N ASP A 147 5.93 10.19 17.69
CA ASP A 147 7.17 9.89 18.41
C ASP A 147 7.93 11.16 18.82
N ASN A 148 7.65 12.29 18.17
CA ASN A 148 8.22 13.60 18.53
C ASN A 148 7.19 14.72 18.34
N PRO A 149 6.24 14.88 19.28
CA PRO A 149 5.18 15.88 19.16
C PRO A 149 5.68 17.32 19.04
N ARG A 150 6.87 17.63 19.58
CA ARG A 150 7.48 18.97 19.50
C ARG A 150 7.92 19.34 18.08
N SER A 151 8.12 18.37 17.21
CA SER A 151 8.42 18.60 15.80
C SER A 151 7.17 18.91 14.97
N ASN A 152 5.98 18.90 15.58
CA ASN A 152 4.77 19.23 14.88
C ASN A 152 4.72 20.71 14.52
N LYS A 153 4.32 20.97 13.27
CA LYS A 153 4.18 22.31 12.73
C LYS A 153 2.98 22.41 11.81
N LYS A 154 2.53 23.64 11.59
CA LYS A 154 1.49 23.92 10.62
C LYS A 154 2.05 23.84 9.21
N GLY A 155 1.43 23.01 8.39
CA GLY A 155 1.71 22.86 6.97
C GLY A 155 2.97 22.07 6.62
N ARG A 156 3.04 21.68 5.34
CA ARG A 156 4.15 20.91 4.75
C ARG A 156 4.64 21.59 3.49
N THR A 157 5.90 21.33 3.13
CA THR A 157 6.44 21.82 1.86
C THR A 157 5.72 21.18 0.68
N VAL A 158 5.59 21.91 -0.42
CA VAL A 158 4.93 21.43 -1.65
C VAL A 158 5.51 20.09 -2.13
N ARG A 159 6.84 19.94 -2.09
CA ARG A 159 7.52 18.69 -2.45
C ARG A 159 7.07 17.52 -1.58
N THR A 160 6.94 17.75 -0.27
CA THR A 160 6.49 16.72 0.66
C THR A 160 5.05 16.33 0.36
N VAL A 161 4.16 17.30 0.20
CA VAL A 161 2.74 17.05 -0.16
C VAL A 161 2.63 16.28 -1.48
N ASP A 162 3.36 16.67 -2.52
CA ASP A 162 3.36 15.95 -3.80
C ASP A 162 3.81 14.49 -3.64
N ASN A 163 4.76 14.20 -2.75
CA ASN A 163 5.18 12.81 -2.47
C ASN A 163 4.06 12.01 -1.79
N TYR A 164 3.32 12.61 -0.86
CA TYR A 164 2.16 11.98 -0.22
C TYR A 164 1.04 11.71 -1.23
N ILE A 165 0.70 12.70 -2.06
CA ILE A 165 -0.34 12.57 -3.09
C ILE A 165 0.07 11.58 -4.17
N ALA A 166 1.35 11.53 -4.55
CA ALA A 166 1.85 10.52 -5.48
C ALA A 166 1.70 9.09 -4.93
N LEU A 167 1.98 8.89 -3.63
CA LEU A 167 1.76 7.61 -2.96
C LEU A 167 0.27 7.25 -2.92
N LEU A 168 -0.60 8.19 -2.55
CA LEU A 168 -2.05 8.00 -2.57
C LEU A 168 -2.56 7.63 -3.96
N CYS A 169 -2.11 8.32 -5.00
CA CYS A 169 -2.47 8.00 -6.38
C CYS A 169 -1.94 6.63 -6.82
N SER A 170 -0.80 6.18 -6.27
CA SER A 170 -0.26 4.84 -6.51
C SER A 170 -1.12 3.76 -5.85
N LEU A 171 -1.56 3.98 -4.60
CA LEU A 171 -2.49 3.10 -3.88
C LEU A 171 -3.82 2.94 -4.63
N LEU A 172 -4.42 4.06 -5.07
CA LEU A 172 -5.70 4.04 -5.77
C LEU A 172 -5.57 3.44 -7.19
N ARG A 173 -4.43 3.62 -7.85
CA ARG A 173 -4.11 2.91 -9.10
C ARG A 173 -4.05 1.40 -8.89
N PHE A 174 -3.37 0.96 -7.84
CA PHE A 174 -3.32 -0.45 -7.46
C PHE A 174 -4.73 -1.00 -7.16
N ALA A 175 -5.56 -0.24 -6.43
CA ALA A 175 -6.94 -0.61 -6.16
C ALA A 175 -7.77 -0.78 -7.43
N TYR A 176 -7.63 0.14 -8.39
CA TYR A 176 -8.32 0.06 -9.68
C TYR A 176 -7.85 -1.13 -10.52
N GLN A 177 -6.53 -1.34 -10.63
CA GLN A 177 -5.96 -2.50 -11.36
C GLN A 177 -6.35 -3.84 -10.74
N SER A 178 -6.55 -3.87 -9.42
CA SER A 178 -7.00 -5.05 -8.68
C SER A 178 -8.53 -5.23 -8.72
N GLY A 179 -9.27 -4.32 -9.36
CA GLY A 179 -10.73 -4.36 -9.45
C GLY A 179 -11.47 -4.02 -8.15
N PHE A 180 -10.78 -3.46 -7.14
CA PHE A 180 -11.41 -3.07 -5.87
C PHE A 180 -12.25 -1.80 -5.98
N ILE A 181 -11.93 -0.95 -6.97
CA ILE A 181 -12.73 0.23 -7.35
C ILE A 181 -12.94 0.23 -8.86
N SER A 182 -14.08 0.75 -9.30
CA SER A 182 -14.44 0.89 -10.73
C SER A 182 -14.10 2.27 -11.29
N THR A 183 -13.97 3.28 -10.43
CA THR A 183 -13.66 4.66 -10.81
C THR A 183 -12.16 4.94 -10.73
N LYS A 184 -11.69 5.97 -11.44
CA LYS A 184 -10.29 6.41 -11.46
C LYS A 184 -10.12 7.78 -10.78
N PRO A 185 -10.30 7.90 -9.45
CA PRO A 185 -10.22 9.20 -8.77
C PRO A 185 -8.82 9.84 -8.85
N PHE A 186 -7.77 9.04 -9.07
CA PHE A 186 -6.38 9.48 -9.21
C PHE A 186 -6.05 10.11 -10.57
N GLU A 187 -6.93 9.95 -11.56
CA GLU A 187 -6.70 10.44 -12.92
C GLU A 187 -6.80 11.96 -12.96
N GLY A 188 -5.92 12.63 -13.71
CA GLY A 188 -5.89 14.09 -13.79
C GLY A 188 -5.32 14.82 -12.57
N VAL A 189 -4.92 14.12 -11.51
CA VAL A 189 -4.33 14.74 -10.31
C VAL A 189 -2.94 15.30 -10.64
N LYS A 190 -2.86 16.60 -10.91
CA LYS A 190 -1.61 17.31 -11.25
C LYS A 190 -0.76 17.60 -10.02
N LYS A 191 0.56 17.51 -10.16
CA LYS A 191 1.51 18.00 -9.13
C LYS A 191 1.38 19.51 -8.98
N LEU A 192 1.64 19.98 -7.77
CA LEU A 192 1.69 21.42 -7.52
C LEU A 192 2.92 22.02 -8.21
N GLN A 193 2.76 23.22 -8.76
CA GLN A 193 3.87 23.95 -9.34
C GLN A 193 4.84 24.35 -8.23
N ARG A 194 6.13 24.20 -8.51
CA ARG A 194 7.20 24.56 -7.58
C ARG A 194 8.22 25.42 -8.29
N ASN A 195 8.66 26.46 -7.61
CA ASN A 195 9.88 27.16 -8.01
C ASN A 195 11.04 26.22 -7.74
N ARG A 196 11.79 25.86 -8.79
CA ARG A 196 13.04 25.12 -8.63
C ARG A 196 14.05 26.09 -8.04
N ILE A 197 14.32 25.94 -6.75
CA ILE A 197 15.45 26.64 -6.11
C ILE A 197 16.70 26.16 -6.84
N LYS A 198 17.44 27.10 -7.42
CA LYS A 198 18.75 26.80 -8.01
C LYS A 198 19.69 26.41 -6.87
N PRO A 199 20.46 25.31 -6.99
CA PRO A 199 21.49 25.01 -6.01
C PRO A 199 22.44 26.20 -5.86
N ASP A 200 22.83 26.48 -4.62
CA ASP A 200 23.78 27.53 -4.27
C ASP A 200 25.07 26.85 -3.77
N PRO A 201 25.99 26.51 -4.68
CA PRO A 201 27.24 25.84 -4.33
C PRO A 201 28.25 26.81 -3.71
N LEU A 202 29.16 26.30 -2.89
CA LEU A 202 30.26 27.10 -2.33
C LEU A 202 31.09 27.74 -3.45
N SER A 203 31.35 29.03 -3.31
CA SER A 203 32.37 29.73 -4.09
C SER A 203 33.77 29.29 -3.69
N LYS A 204 34.76 29.58 -4.55
CA LYS A 204 36.18 29.28 -4.24
C LYS A 204 36.65 29.96 -2.95
N THR A 205 36.21 31.20 -2.73
CA THR A 205 36.56 31.98 -1.53
C THR A 205 35.93 31.39 -0.27
N GLU A 206 34.67 30.97 -0.33
CA GLU A 206 34.00 30.31 0.80
C GLU A 206 34.61 28.93 1.10
N PHE A 207 34.98 28.18 0.07
CA PHE A 207 35.69 26.91 0.25
C PHE A 207 37.05 27.10 0.92
N ASN A 208 37.82 28.12 0.51
CA ASN A 208 39.09 28.43 1.16
C ASN A 208 38.90 28.82 2.64
N ALA A 209 37.89 29.66 2.93
CA ALA A 209 37.55 30.03 4.30
C ALA A 209 37.15 28.80 5.15
N LEU A 210 36.38 27.86 4.58
CA LEU A 210 36.04 26.59 5.22
C LEU A 210 37.30 25.76 5.53
N MET A 211 38.25 25.71 4.59
CA MET A 211 39.50 24.98 4.80
C MET A 211 40.36 25.63 5.88
N GLU A 212 40.33 26.96 6.03
CA GLU A 212 41.07 27.67 7.09
C GLU A 212 40.43 27.50 8.47
N SER A 213 39.09 27.33 8.55
CA SER A 213 38.38 27.13 9.81
C SER A 213 38.54 25.73 10.40
N GLU A 214 38.73 24.72 9.55
CA GLU A 214 38.86 23.31 9.94
C GLU A 214 40.32 22.89 10.06
N LYS A 215 40.63 21.93 10.97
CA LYS A 215 41.99 21.41 11.16
C LYS A 215 42.02 19.88 11.20
N GLY A 216 43.15 19.30 10.79
CA GLY A 216 43.39 17.86 10.88
C GLY A 216 42.46 17.04 9.97
N GLN A 217 41.87 15.98 10.51
CA GLN A 217 41.09 15.01 9.73
C GLN A 217 39.81 15.61 9.13
N SER A 218 39.17 16.56 9.81
CA SER A 218 37.98 17.24 9.30
C SER A 218 38.29 18.01 8.00
N GLN A 219 39.41 18.74 8.00
CA GLN A 219 39.88 19.46 6.81
C GLN A 219 40.18 18.51 5.65
N ASN A 220 40.86 17.39 5.92
CA ASN A 220 41.17 16.36 4.91
C ASN A 220 39.89 15.75 4.30
N LEU A 221 38.90 15.45 5.14
CA LEU A 221 37.60 14.92 4.71
C LEU A 221 36.90 15.87 3.75
N TRP A 222 36.73 17.15 4.14
CA TRP A 222 36.05 18.13 3.30
C TRP A 222 36.81 18.44 2.02
N LYS A 223 38.14 18.50 2.10
CA LYS A 223 39.00 18.66 0.93
C LYS A 223 38.78 17.52 -0.06
N PHE A 224 38.85 16.27 0.41
CA PHE A 224 38.62 15.10 -0.42
C PHE A 224 37.18 15.06 -0.97
N ALA A 225 36.17 15.35 -0.15
CA ALA A 225 34.76 15.36 -0.55
C ALA A 225 34.48 16.34 -1.69
N VAL A 226 35.01 17.57 -1.59
CA VAL A 226 34.79 18.61 -2.60
C VAL A 226 35.54 18.31 -3.90
N TYR A 227 36.79 17.84 -3.82
CA TYR A 227 37.57 17.54 -5.03
C TYR A 227 37.14 16.24 -5.73
N SER A 228 36.70 15.23 -4.99
CA SER A 228 36.27 13.94 -5.55
C SER A 228 34.81 13.94 -6.00
N GLY A 229 33.97 14.82 -5.44
CA GLY A 229 32.54 14.91 -5.77
C GLY A 229 31.71 13.71 -5.31
N LEU A 230 32.23 12.91 -4.37
CA LEU A 230 31.54 11.73 -3.85
C LEU A 230 30.33 12.09 -3.00
N ARG A 231 29.32 11.21 -3.00
CA ARG A 231 28.17 11.36 -2.11
C ARG A 231 28.61 11.06 -0.68
N HIS A 232 27.97 11.73 0.29
CA HIS A 232 28.27 11.52 1.72
C HIS A 232 28.22 10.04 2.16
N GLY A 233 27.30 9.24 1.63
CA GLY A 233 27.25 7.81 1.93
C GLY A 233 28.40 7.00 1.32
N GLU A 234 28.93 7.41 0.17
CA GLU A 234 30.10 6.81 -0.47
C GLU A 234 31.38 7.20 0.31
N LEU A 235 31.49 8.48 0.71
CA LEU A 235 32.57 8.97 1.56
C LEU A 235 32.63 8.23 2.90
N ALA A 236 31.48 8.07 3.56
CA ALA A 236 31.40 7.40 4.86
C ALA A 236 31.67 5.88 4.79
N ALA A 237 31.51 5.27 3.61
CA ALA A 237 31.72 3.85 3.41
C ALA A 237 33.11 3.50 2.86
N LEU A 238 33.96 4.50 2.61
CA LEU A 238 35.27 4.31 2.02
C LEU A 238 36.20 3.58 3.00
N ALA A 239 36.79 2.47 2.55
CA ALA A 239 37.74 1.68 3.33
C ALA A 239 39.17 1.85 2.79
N TRP A 240 40.18 1.62 3.63
CA TRP A 240 41.59 1.74 3.23
C TRP A 240 41.98 0.81 2.07
N GLU A 241 41.36 -0.36 1.98
CA GLU A 241 41.56 -1.31 0.86
C GLU A 241 41.05 -0.80 -0.50
N ASP A 242 40.18 0.21 -0.49
CA ASP A 242 39.65 0.83 -1.70
C ASP A 242 40.57 1.97 -2.21
N VAL A 243 41.63 2.33 -1.48
CA VAL A 243 42.53 3.45 -1.77
C VAL A 243 43.92 2.93 -2.17
N ASP A 244 44.29 3.14 -3.43
CA ASP A 244 45.63 2.87 -3.96
C ASP A 244 46.40 4.20 -4.05
N LEU A 245 47.22 4.49 -3.04
CA LEU A 245 48.01 5.72 -2.98
C LEU A 245 49.18 5.72 -3.97
N GLU A 246 49.68 4.56 -4.40
CA GLU A 246 50.76 4.46 -5.38
C GLU A 246 50.26 4.85 -6.78
N LYS A 247 49.06 4.38 -7.14
CA LYS A 247 48.42 4.72 -8.41
C LYS A 247 47.59 5.99 -8.36
N GLY A 248 47.32 6.53 -7.17
CA GLY A 248 46.44 7.68 -6.96
C GLY A 248 44.98 7.39 -7.31
N ILE A 249 44.51 6.16 -7.09
CA ILE A 249 43.17 5.69 -7.47
C ILE A 249 42.34 5.40 -6.22
N VAL A 250 41.09 5.85 -6.21
CA VAL A 250 40.10 5.50 -5.19
C VAL A 250 38.94 4.75 -5.84
N ASN A 251 38.68 3.53 -5.36
CA ASN A 251 37.64 2.65 -5.89
C ASN A 251 36.35 2.75 -5.05
N VAL A 252 35.35 3.46 -5.55
CA VAL A 252 34.08 3.63 -4.82
C VAL A 252 33.17 2.43 -5.04
N ARG A 253 33.09 1.53 -4.05
CA ARG A 253 32.35 0.25 -4.16
C ARG A 253 31.17 0.13 -3.21
N ARG A 254 31.10 0.96 -2.18
CA ARG A 254 30.13 0.86 -1.08
C ARG A 254 29.40 2.18 -0.90
N ASN A 255 28.22 2.09 -0.31
CA ASN A 255 27.45 3.26 0.07
C ASN A 255 26.78 2.99 1.42
N LEU A 256 27.11 3.82 2.41
CA LEU A 256 26.48 3.79 3.71
C LEU A 256 25.14 4.52 3.63
N THR A 257 24.07 3.75 3.45
CA THR A 257 22.71 4.24 3.66
C THR A 257 22.31 3.91 5.09
N ILE A 258 21.93 4.92 5.89
CA ILE A 258 21.57 4.87 7.33
C ILE A 258 21.21 3.45 7.82
N LEU A 259 22.02 2.97 8.76
CA LEU A 259 21.80 1.74 9.54
C LEU A 259 20.47 1.86 10.31
N ASP A 260 19.69 0.78 10.33
CA ASP A 260 18.59 0.65 11.31
C ASP A 260 19.14 0.63 12.74
#